data_AF-A0A961TY52-F1
#
_entry.id   AF-A0A961TY52-F1
#
_cell.length_a   1.000
_cell.length_b   1.000
_cell.length_c   1.000
_cell.angle_alpha   90.00
_cell.angle_beta   90.00
_cell.angle_gamma   90.00
#
_symmetry.space_group_name_H-M   'P 1'
#
loop_
_entity.id
_entity.type
_entity.pdbx_description
1 polymer ?
#
loop_
_entity_poly.entity_id
_entity_poly.type
_entity_poly.pdbx_seq_one_letter_code
_entity_poly.pdbx_strand_id
1 'polypeptide(L)'
;VERTGYAELETIYRQKENWMRAASLDLARGRVGAALSAYKAKNRVIGKALKADAIETLIAEWNRDYDPEKSTLILAHLRRDVRLLNMMARERLVERGLIDAGYAFKTEDGPRQFAAGDQIVFLKNDGLLGVKNGMIGKVVEAAPGHLAAIIGEGEGAHRIIVDQRFYRNLDLGYATTIHKSQGATVDHVKVLASLSLDRHLTYVAMTRHREDLAIYYGQKSFQIAGGLEKLLSRKNAKEVTLDYAAGRFYAQALRFANNRGLHLVRVARTLMRDRVQWSIRQKQKLVDLGVRLRAVGVRLADRPLHQSPQSIRKAATMVKGIASFTLSVTDAAETKLQSDPALQKQWDNLSDRIRLVYADPEAAFKAMRMDAVLADSKFASERLSEITVDATRFGALCGRDGLFAGKADREDRRVAEVNIPALHRDLTRYLEMRQNALNRCAAEEEGHRKRTSIDIPSLSPAAARAMEKIRDGIDRNDLPAALGFAMADRMVKAELDAFNKAVSERFGERTLLGNAAREASGPTFDKAAQDMSQTESQKLAAAWPVMRAGQQLAAQERTQQTLKESEALRQTQRKSQGLKQ
;
A
#
# COMPACT_ATOMS: atom_id res chain seq x y z
N VAL A 1 4.18 30.24 6.66
CA VAL A 1 3.70 29.17 7.56
C VAL A 1 2.57 29.78 8.36
N GLU A 2 1.32 29.49 8.02
CA GLU A 2 0.20 29.82 8.92
C GLU A 2 0.39 28.99 10.19
N ARG A 3 0.59 29.68 11.31
CA ARG A 3 0.54 29.07 12.64
C ARG A 3 -0.90 29.21 13.12
N THR A 4 -1.69 28.17 12.93
CA THR A 4 -2.92 28.04 13.70
C THR A 4 -2.55 27.89 15.18
N GLY A 5 -3.21 28.66 16.05
CA GLY A 5 -3.06 28.48 17.50
C GLY A 5 -3.52 27.08 17.93
N TYR A 6 -3.06 26.61 19.08
CA TYR A 6 -3.53 25.37 19.70
C TYR A 6 -4.10 25.67 21.09
N ALA A 7 -5.11 24.91 21.49
CA ALA A 7 -5.62 24.87 22.86
C ALA A 7 -5.30 23.48 23.44
N GLU A 8 -4.65 23.45 24.60
CA GLU A 8 -4.36 22.21 25.31
C GLU A 8 -5.45 21.97 26.36
N LEU A 9 -6.11 20.81 26.31
CA LEU A 9 -7.10 20.40 27.29
C LEU A 9 -6.39 19.60 28.39
N GLU A 10 -6.33 20.14 29.60
CA GLU A 10 -5.61 19.52 30.72
C GLU A 10 -6.48 18.57 31.55
N THR A 11 -7.81 18.72 31.50
CA THR A 11 -8.73 18.02 32.41
C THR A 11 -9.10 16.63 31.89
N ILE A 12 -8.70 15.59 32.62
CA ILE A 12 -9.05 14.20 32.33
C ILE A 12 -10.23 13.76 33.22
N TYR A 13 -11.38 13.48 32.62
CA TYR A 13 -12.58 13.01 33.34
C TYR A 13 -12.70 11.48 33.41
N ARG A 14 -11.90 10.74 32.63
CA ARG A 14 -12.05 9.28 32.45
C ARG A 14 -11.80 8.49 33.73
N GLN A 15 -10.71 8.76 34.43
CA GLN A 15 -10.36 8.04 35.66
C GLN A 15 -11.19 8.57 36.83
N LYS A 16 -11.70 7.67 37.70
CA LYS A 16 -12.50 8.05 38.87
C LYS A 16 -11.65 8.71 39.95
N GLU A 17 -10.48 8.13 40.23
CA GLU A 17 -9.57 8.57 41.29
C GLU A 17 -8.66 9.72 40.85
N ASN A 18 -8.49 10.73 41.73
CA ASN A 18 -7.68 11.92 41.44
C ASN A 18 -6.21 11.59 41.16
N TRP A 19 -5.64 10.61 41.89
CA TRP A 19 -4.25 10.22 41.69
C TRP A 19 -4.03 9.51 40.34
N MET A 20 -5.04 8.77 39.83
CA MET A 20 -4.98 8.14 38.50
C MET A 20 -5.10 9.17 37.38
N ARG A 21 -5.88 10.24 37.59
CA ARG A 21 -5.93 11.40 36.67
C ARG A 21 -4.57 12.07 36.58
N ALA A 22 -3.93 12.35 37.73
CA ALA A 22 -2.59 12.92 37.79
C ALA A 22 -1.55 12.03 37.09
N ALA A 23 -1.56 10.72 37.36
CA ALA A 23 -0.66 9.78 36.70
C ALA A 23 -0.91 9.67 35.18
N SER A 24 -2.16 9.78 34.74
CA SER A 24 -2.51 9.79 33.30
C SER A 24 -2.02 11.05 32.61
N LEU A 25 -2.11 12.20 33.27
CA LEU A 25 -1.57 13.47 32.81
C LEU A 25 -0.03 13.45 32.78
N ASP A 26 0.60 12.80 33.75
CA ASP A 26 2.06 12.56 33.74
C ASP A 26 2.49 11.72 32.54
N LEU A 27 1.75 10.66 32.21
CA LEU A 27 2.02 9.86 31.02
C LEU A 27 1.86 10.68 29.73
N ALA A 28 0.82 11.52 29.63
CA ALA A 28 0.59 12.41 28.49
C ALA A 28 1.77 13.37 28.29
N ARG A 29 2.19 14.04 29.36
CA ARG A 29 3.35 14.96 29.37
C ARG A 29 4.70 14.25 29.24
N GLY A 30 4.72 12.92 29.37
CA GLY A 30 5.92 12.09 29.20
C GLY A 30 6.76 11.88 30.44
N ARG A 31 6.23 12.27 31.60
CA ARG A 31 6.79 11.99 32.91
C ARG A 31 6.46 10.55 33.32
N VAL A 32 6.88 9.58 32.50
CA VAL A 32 6.55 8.16 32.68
C VAL A 32 7.05 7.63 34.03
N GLY A 33 8.24 8.06 34.49
CA GLY A 33 8.76 7.71 35.82
C GLY A 33 7.85 8.14 36.99
N ALA A 34 7.30 9.35 36.93
CA ALA A 34 6.37 9.86 37.93
C ALA A 34 5.07 9.04 37.96
N ALA A 35 4.51 8.76 36.77
CA ALA A 35 3.33 7.92 36.65
C ALA A 35 3.57 6.49 37.17
N LEU A 36 4.68 5.85 36.79
CA LEU A 36 5.05 4.53 37.28
C LEU A 36 5.24 4.52 38.80
N SER A 37 5.80 5.58 39.37
CA SER A 37 5.95 5.72 40.81
C SER A 37 4.60 5.81 41.52
N ALA A 38 3.63 6.54 40.95
CA ALA A 38 2.27 6.60 41.48
C ALA A 38 1.57 5.22 41.48
N TYR A 39 1.65 4.48 40.37
CA TYR A 39 1.12 3.10 40.32
C TYR A 39 1.89 2.14 41.23
N LYS A 40 3.21 2.29 41.32
CA LYS A 40 4.04 1.45 42.21
C LYS A 40 3.68 1.67 43.67
N ALA A 41 3.41 2.90 44.09
CA ALA A 41 2.97 3.23 45.46
C ALA A 41 1.62 2.58 45.82
N LYS A 42 0.82 2.20 44.82
CA LYS A 42 -0.45 1.48 44.98
C LYS A 42 -0.33 -0.03 44.68
N ASN A 43 0.89 -0.57 44.63
CA ASN A 43 1.18 -1.97 44.29
C ASN A 43 0.62 -2.42 42.93
N ARG A 44 0.50 -1.49 41.98
CA ARG A 44 0.01 -1.73 40.62
C ARG A 44 1.10 -1.97 39.58
N VAL A 45 2.36 -2.05 40.01
CA VAL A 45 3.51 -2.39 39.16
C VAL A 45 4.14 -3.67 39.70
N ILE A 46 3.83 -4.79 39.05
CA ILE A 46 4.10 -6.14 39.52
C ILE A 46 5.21 -6.75 38.66
N GLY A 47 6.40 -6.84 39.23
CA GLY A 47 7.54 -7.52 38.61
C GLY A 47 7.66 -8.95 39.13
N LYS A 48 7.81 -9.91 38.21
CA LYS A 48 8.20 -11.29 38.54
C LYS A 48 9.54 -11.65 37.91
N ALA A 49 10.21 -12.71 38.37
CA ALA A 49 11.55 -13.03 37.90
C ALA A 49 11.58 -13.23 36.37
N LEU A 50 10.66 -14.05 35.85
CA LEU A 50 10.50 -14.31 34.43
C LEU A 50 9.19 -13.73 33.88
N LYS A 51 9.13 -13.61 32.56
CA LYS A 51 7.90 -13.20 31.86
C LYS A 51 6.78 -14.24 32.02
N ALA A 52 7.12 -15.53 32.04
CA ALA A 52 6.14 -16.60 32.24
C ALA A 52 5.42 -16.44 33.59
N ASP A 53 6.18 -16.30 34.68
CA ASP A 53 5.64 -16.03 36.02
C ASP A 53 4.75 -14.77 36.07
N ALA A 54 5.13 -13.73 35.32
CA ALA A 54 4.35 -12.50 35.22
C ALA A 54 3.00 -12.73 34.51
N ILE A 55 2.96 -13.59 33.48
CA ILE A 55 1.73 -13.99 32.79
C ILE A 55 0.84 -14.81 33.71
N GLU A 56 1.39 -15.79 34.42
CA GLU A 56 0.63 -16.60 35.39
C GLU A 56 0.03 -15.74 36.50
N THR A 57 0.82 -14.81 37.06
CA THR A 57 0.35 -13.87 38.08
C THR A 57 -0.74 -12.95 37.54
N LEU A 58 -0.58 -12.44 36.31
CA LEU A 58 -1.58 -11.60 35.65
C LEU A 58 -2.91 -12.35 35.51
N ILE A 59 -2.88 -13.58 35.01
CA ILE A 59 -4.09 -14.40 34.84
C ILE A 59 -4.70 -14.77 36.20
N ALA A 60 -3.90 -15.09 37.21
CA ALA A 60 -4.40 -15.39 38.54
C ALA A 60 -5.12 -14.18 39.17
N GLU A 61 -4.53 -12.98 39.09
CA GLU A 61 -5.17 -11.76 39.58
C GLU A 61 -6.39 -11.37 38.76
N TRP A 62 -6.31 -11.48 37.43
CA TRP A 62 -7.46 -11.24 36.55
C TRP A 62 -8.62 -12.19 36.88
N ASN A 63 -8.34 -13.48 37.10
CA ASN A 63 -9.36 -14.46 37.46
C ASN A 63 -9.98 -14.16 38.83
N ARG A 64 -9.16 -13.81 39.82
CA ARG A 64 -9.64 -13.44 41.17
C ARG A 64 -10.53 -12.19 41.12
N ASP A 65 -10.14 -11.20 40.33
CA ASP A 65 -10.84 -9.93 40.20
C ASP A 65 -11.94 -9.97 39.11
N TYR A 66 -12.22 -11.14 38.51
CA TYR A 66 -13.18 -11.28 37.41
C TYR A 66 -14.61 -11.02 37.88
N ASP A 67 -15.23 -10.01 37.27
CA ASP A 67 -16.61 -9.61 37.49
C ASP A 67 -17.33 -9.51 36.12
N PRO A 68 -18.39 -10.31 35.87
CA PRO A 68 -19.13 -10.28 34.60
C PRO A 68 -19.82 -8.95 34.27
N GLU A 69 -20.06 -8.12 35.29
CA GLU A 69 -20.75 -6.82 35.18
C GLU A 69 -19.77 -5.68 34.87
N LYS A 70 -18.46 -5.90 35.11
CA LYS A 70 -17.43 -4.89 34.85
C LYS A 70 -16.65 -5.18 33.58
N SER A 71 -16.37 -4.13 32.82
CA SER A 71 -15.54 -4.26 31.62
C SER A 71 -14.07 -4.42 32.01
N THR A 72 -13.50 -5.60 31.73
CA THR A 72 -12.08 -5.90 32.00
C THR A 72 -11.35 -6.26 30.71
N LEU A 73 -10.16 -5.68 30.51
CA LEU A 73 -9.34 -5.95 29.32
C LEU A 73 -7.88 -6.19 29.66
N ILE A 74 -7.32 -7.28 29.12
CA ILE A 74 -5.90 -7.54 29.17
C ILE A 74 -5.23 -6.92 27.92
N LEU A 75 -4.15 -6.17 28.11
CA LEU A 75 -3.42 -5.52 27.03
C LEU A 75 -1.99 -6.06 26.93
N ALA A 76 -1.59 -6.45 25.72
CA ALA A 76 -0.22 -6.82 25.41
C ALA A 76 0.21 -6.23 24.06
N HIS A 77 1.51 -6.14 23.81
CA HIS A 77 2.00 -5.65 22.50
C HIS A 77 2.08 -6.76 21.44
N LEU A 78 2.55 -7.94 21.83
CA LEU A 78 2.85 -9.04 20.91
C LEU A 78 1.62 -9.93 20.72
N ARG A 79 1.29 -10.24 19.45
CA ARG A 79 0.14 -11.11 19.12
C ARG A 79 0.23 -12.51 19.76
N ARG A 80 1.43 -13.07 19.86
CA ARG A 80 1.65 -14.38 20.53
C ARG A 80 1.24 -14.36 22.01
N ASP A 81 1.51 -13.24 22.69
CA ASP A 81 1.18 -13.09 24.11
C ASP A 81 -0.33 -12.90 24.27
N VAL A 82 -0.96 -12.12 23.38
CA VAL A 82 -2.42 -11.95 23.35
C VAL A 82 -3.13 -13.29 23.19
N ARG A 83 -2.68 -14.15 22.27
CA ARG A 83 -3.24 -15.50 22.08
C ARG A 83 -3.11 -16.34 23.35
N LEU A 84 -1.92 -16.36 23.95
CA LEU A 84 -1.66 -17.10 25.19
C LEU A 84 -2.56 -16.60 26.33
N LEU A 85 -2.66 -15.28 26.52
CA LEU A 85 -3.49 -14.66 27.55
C LEU A 85 -4.97 -14.96 27.36
N ASN A 86 -5.48 -14.90 26.12
CA ASN A 86 -6.87 -15.26 25.81
C ASN A 86 -7.18 -16.72 26.16
N MET A 87 -6.30 -17.64 25.78
CA MET A 87 -6.46 -19.07 26.06
C MET A 87 -6.47 -19.31 27.57
N MET A 88 -5.47 -18.81 28.30
CA MET A 88 -5.37 -18.99 29.75
C MET A 88 -6.53 -18.32 30.50
N ALA A 89 -6.97 -17.14 30.07
CA ALA A 89 -8.12 -16.46 30.67
C ALA A 89 -9.40 -17.29 30.54
N ARG A 90 -9.67 -17.80 29.33
CA ARG A 90 -10.83 -18.66 29.08
C ARG A 90 -10.77 -19.96 29.86
N GLU A 91 -9.61 -20.63 29.88
CA GLU A 91 -9.40 -21.86 30.65
C GLU A 91 -9.78 -21.68 32.13
N ARG A 92 -9.39 -20.56 32.76
CA ARG A 92 -9.78 -20.25 34.14
C ARG A 92 -11.29 -20.10 34.35
N LEU A 93 -12.01 -19.55 33.38
CA LEU A 93 -13.46 -19.41 33.46
C LEU A 93 -14.17 -20.76 33.31
N VAL A 94 -13.66 -21.63 32.43
CA VAL A 94 -14.15 -23.01 32.28
C VAL A 94 -13.87 -23.83 33.55
N GLU A 95 -12.66 -23.73 34.12
CA GLU A 95 -12.28 -24.40 35.37
C GLU A 95 -13.21 -24.01 36.54
N ARG A 96 -13.68 -22.77 36.57
CA ARG A 96 -14.62 -22.26 37.59
C ARG A 96 -16.09 -22.61 37.30
N GLY A 97 -16.39 -23.19 36.15
CA GLY A 97 -17.76 -23.44 35.70
C GLY A 97 -18.57 -22.18 35.42
N LEU A 98 -17.90 -21.04 35.14
CA LEU A 98 -18.58 -19.79 34.78
C LEU A 98 -19.02 -19.78 33.32
N ILE A 99 -18.32 -20.55 32.47
CA ILE A 99 -18.66 -20.79 31.07
C ILE A 99 -18.45 -22.27 30.75
N ASP A 100 -19.22 -22.80 29.81
CA ASP A 100 -19.02 -24.17 29.32
C ASP A 100 -17.77 -24.30 28.44
N ALA A 101 -17.33 -25.54 28.18
CA ALA A 101 -16.26 -25.80 27.22
C ALA A 101 -16.58 -25.21 25.83
N GLY A 102 -17.87 -25.11 25.48
CA GLY A 102 -18.35 -24.44 24.28
C GLY A 102 -18.31 -25.31 23.03
N TYR A 103 -18.67 -24.70 21.90
CA TYR A 103 -18.77 -25.36 20.60
C TYR A 103 -17.64 -24.93 19.68
N ALA A 104 -17.21 -25.86 18.82
CA ALA A 104 -16.20 -25.58 17.81
C ALA A 104 -16.73 -24.57 16.77
N PHE A 105 -15.91 -23.58 16.47
CA PHE A 105 -16.13 -22.56 15.45
C PHE A 105 -14.87 -22.38 14.62
N LYS A 106 -15.00 -22.40 13.29
CA LYS A 106 -13.86 -22.25 12.38
C LYS A 106 -13.57 -20.77 12.13
N THR A 107 -12.59 -20.23 12.85
CA THR A 107 -12.09 -18.87 12.63
C THR A 107 -11.01 -18.85 11.55
N GLU A 108 -10.67 -17.65 11.05
CA GLU A 108 -9.59 -17.45 10.07
C GLU A 108 -8.21 -17.87 10.63
N ASP A 109 -7.98 -17.67 11.93
CA ASP A 109 -6.74 -18.04 12.65
C ASP A 109 -6.81 -19.46 13.25
N GLY A 110 -7.68 -20.32 12.70
CA GLY A 110 -7.86 -21.73 13.07
C GLY A 110 -9.13 -22.02 13.89
N PRO A 111 -9.36 -23.29 14.27
CA PRO A 111 -10.51 -23.64 15.11
C PRO A 111 -10.39 -23.00 16.50
N ARG A 112 -11.51 -22.52 17.03
CA ARG A 112 -11.68 -22.00 18.40
C ARG A 112 -12.95 -22.59 19.01
N GLN A 113 -13.03 -22.56 20.33
CA GLN A 113 -14.25 -22.91 21.06
C GLN A 113 -14.87 -21.64 21.63
N PHE A 114 -16.18 -21.48 21.44
CA PHE A 114 -16.96 -20.40 22.02
C PHE A 114 -18.14 -20.95 22.81
N ALA A 115 -18.43 -20.35 23.95
CA ALA A 115 -19.53 -20.65 24.85
C ALA A 115 -20.33 -19.38 25.16
N ALA A 116 -21.55 -19.54 25.66
CA ALA A 116 -22.27 -18.42 26.25
C ALA A 116 -21.43 -17.82 27.40
N GLY A 117 -21.35 -16.49 27.45
CA GLY A 117 -20.48 -15.75 28.39
C GLY A 117 -19.08 -15.42 27.86
N ASP A 118 -18.64 -16.01 26.73
CA ASP A 118 -17.33 -15.70 26.16
C ASP A 118 -17.25 -14.23 25.70
N GLN A 119 -16.11 -13.58 25.96
CA GLN A 119 -15.79 -12.28 25.38
C GLN A 119 -15.06 -12.49 24.05
N ILE A 120 -15.53 -11.85 22.98
CA ILE A 120 -15.01 -12.02 21.62
C ILE A 120 -14.60 -10.67 21.01
N VAL A 121 -13.74 -10.71 19.99
CA VAL A 121 -13.30 -9.55 19.23
C VAL A 121 -13.46 -9.78 17.73
N PHE A 122 -14.04 -8.78 17.05
CA PHE A 122 -14.18 -8.78 15.59
C PHE A 122 -12.89 -8.29 14.93
N LEU A 123 -12.41 -9.00 13.91
CA LEU A 123 -11.13 -8.74 13.26
C LEU A 123 -11.27 -8.13 11.85
N LYS A 124 -12.48 -8.09 11.31
CA LYS A 124 -12.79 -7.50 9.99
C LYS A 124 -14.07 -6.66 10.05
N ASN A 125 -14.10 -5.57 9.30
CA ASN A 125 -15.31 -4.77 9.14
C ASN A 125 -16.33 -5.54 8.30
N ASP A 126 -17.59 -5.50 8.71
CA ASP A 126 -18.72 -6.06 7.95
C ASP A 126 -19.93 -5.15 8.10
N GLY A 127 -20.43 -4.64 6.97
CA GLY A 127 -21.55 -3.69 6.95
C GLY A 127 -22.91 -4.34 7.19
N LEU A 128 -23.07 -5.62 6.88
CA LEU A 128 -24.33 -6.35 7.07
C LEU A 128 -24.52 -6.73 8.53
N LEU A 129 -23.43 -7.14 9.20
CA LEU A 129 -23.43 -7.43 10.64
C LEU A 129 -23.30 -6.17 11.51
N GLY A 130 -23.00 -5.02 10.91
CA GLY A 130 -22.77 -3.76 11.64
C GLY A 130 -21.49 -3.73 12.47
N VAL A 131 -20.56 -4.67 12.25
CA VAL A 131 -19.35 -4.83 13.07
C VAL A 131 -18.12 -4.16 12.45
N LYS A 132 -17.24 -3.65 13.31
CA LYS A 132 -15.95 -3.05 12.94
C LYS A 132 -14.82 -3.84 13.57
N ASN A 133 -13.67 -3.86 12.89
CA ASN A 133 -12.44 -4.43 13.41
C ASN A 133 -12.04 -3.76 14.73
N GLY A 134 -11.88 -4.57 15.78
CA GLY A 134 -11.57 -4.13 17.13
C GLY A 134 -12.79 -3.99 18.05
N MET A 135 -14.02 -4.14 17.53
CA MET A 135 -15.20 -4.21 18.40
C MET A 135 -15.16 -5.46 19.26
N ILE A 136 -15.54 -5.30 20.53
CA ILE A 136 -15.67 -6.37 21.51
C ILE A 136 -17.15 -6.71 21.64
N GLY A 137 -17.46 -7.99 21.76
CA GLY A 137 -18.82 -8.48 22.05
C GLY A 137 -18.81 -9.53 23.15
N LYS A 138 -19.98 -9.76 23.74
CA LYS A 138 -20.22 -10.83 24.72
C LYS A 138 -21.15 -11.86 24.08
N VAL A 139 -20.71 -13.11 24.03
CA VAL A 139 -21.50 -14.22 23.48
C VAL A 139 -22.65 -14.50 24.44
N VAL A 140 -23.87 -14.56 23.93
CA VAL A 140 -25.07 -14.91 24.70
C VAL A 140 -25.52 -16.33 24.42
N GLU A 141 -25.32 -16.79 23.19
CA GLU A 141 -25.65 -18.15 22.76
C GLU A 141 -24.55 -18.65 21.83
N ALA A 142 -24.17 -19.91 21.99
CA ALA A 142 -23.21 -20.58 21.13
C ALA A 142 -23.77 -21.94 20.70
N ALA A 143 -23.53 -22.29 19.45
CA ALA A 143 -23.88 -23.56 18.83
C ALA A 143 -22.78 -23.97 17.82
N PRO A 144 -22.77 -25.21 17.31
CA PRO A 144 -21.79 -25.63 16.32
C PRO A 144 -21.77 -24.73 15.07
N GLY A 145 -20.68 -23.99 14.87
CA GLY A 145 -20.50 -23.06 13.75
C GLY A 145 -21.37 -21.80 13.76
N HIS A 146 -22.04 -21.52 14.87
CA HIS A 146 -22.97 -20.40 14.99
C HIS A 146 -22.91 -19.78 16.38
N LEU A 147 -22.98 -18.47 16.49
CA LEU A 147 -23.08 -17.79 17.79
C LEU A 147 -23.89 -16.51 17.69
N ALA A 148 -24.53 -16.13 18.78
CA ALA A 148 -25.13 -14.83 18.97
C ALA A 148 -24.33 -14.04 20.01
N ALA A 149 -24.05 -12.77 19.71
CA ALA A 149 -23.29 -11.90 20.59
C ALA A 149 -23.97 -10.53 20.73
N ILE A 150 -23.84 -9.94 21.91
CA ILE A 150 -24.23 -8.56 22.18
C ILE A 150 -23.00 -7.67 21.97
N ILE A 151 -23.16 -6.59 21.21
CA ILE A 151 -22.12 -5.59 20.95
C ILE A 151 -22.60 -4.23 21.48
N GLY A 152 -21.71 -3.52 22.18
CA GLY A 152 -21.97 -2.21 22.78
C GLY A 152 -22.29 -2.29 24.28
N GLU A 153 -22.40 -1.12 24.90
CA GLU A 153 -22.78 -0.94 26.32
C GLU A 153 -24.02 -0.04 26.38
N GLY A 154 -24.91 -0.27 27.35
CA GLY A 154 -26.09 0.57 27.59
C GLY A 154 -27.14 0.51 26.47
N GLU A 155 -27.77 1.65 26.18
CA GLU A 155 -28.87 1.78 25.19
C GLU A 155 -28.44 1.46 23.74
N GLY A 156 -27.14 1.46 23.44
CA GLY A 156 -26.60 1.11 22.12
C GLY A 156 -26.29 -0.38 21.93
N ALA A 157 -26.56 -1.21 22.95
CA ALA A 157 -26.33 -2.64 22.89
C ALA A 157 -27.29 -3.30 21.91
N HIS A 158 -26.74 -4.03 20.93
CA HIS A 158 -27.55 -4.77 19.96
C HIS A 158 -27.05 -6.20 19.83
N ARG A 159 -28.00 -7.11 19.62
CA ARG A 159 -27.73 -8.53 19.41
C ARG A 159 -27.45 -8.77 17.93
N ILE A 160 -26.35 -9.46 17.65
CA ILE A 160 -26.00 -9.92 16.32
C ILE A 160 -25.86 -11.43 16.29
N ILE A 161 -25.98 -11.97 15.08
CA ILE A 161 -25.90 -13.39 14.82
C ILE A 161 -24.74 -13.63 13.85
N VAL A 162 -23.82 -14.50 14.22
CA VAL A 162 -22.61 -14.80 13.47
C VAL A 162 -22.61 -16.26 13.08
N ASP A 163 -22.61 -16.52 11.78
CA ASP A 163 -22.47 -17.86 11.21
C ASP A 163 -21.09 -17.99 10.55
N GLN A 164 -20.37 -19.07 10.88
CA GLN A 164 -19.02 -19.34 10.39
C GLN A 164 -18.92 -19.47 8.86
N ARG A 165 -20.05 -19.67 8.15
CA ARG A 165 -20.10 -19.73 6.68
C ARG A 165 -19.91 -18.34 6.07
N PHE A 166 -20.43 -17.30 6.73
CA PHE A 166 -20.44 -15.94 6.23
C PHE A 166 -19.37 -15.06 6.88
N TYR A 167 -19.03 -15.31 8.15
CA TYR A 167 -18.06 -14.49 8.89
C TYR A 167 -17.14 -15.36 9.77
N ARG A 168 -15.84 -15.35 9.46
CA ARG A 168 -14.80 -16.13 10.18
C ARG A 168 -13.75 -15.29 10.89
N ASN A 169 -13.80 -13.97 10.74
CA ASN A 169 -12.80 -13.05 11.28
C ASN A 169 -13.12 -12.67 12.73
N LEU A 170 -13.18 -13.68 13.60
CA LEU A 170 -13.49 -13.58 15.02
C LEU A 170 -12.42 -14.29 15.85
N ASP A 171 -12.09 -13.77 17.04
CA ASP A 171 -11.26 -14.47 18.03
C ASP A 171 -11.72 -14.12 19.45
N LEU A 172 -11.11 -14.74 20.47
CA LEU A 172 -11.33 -14.39 21.88
C LEU A 172 -10.87 -12.95 22.16
N GLY A 173 -11.63 -12.27 23.02
CA GLY A 173 -11.52 -10.83 23.30
C GLY A 173 -11.12 -10.46 24.72
N TYR A 174 -10.75 -11.42 25.58
CA TYR A 174 -10.27 -11.15 26.95
C TYR A 174 -8.96 -10.34 26.96
N ALA A 175 -8.11 -10.61 25.98
CA ALA A 175 -6.86 -9.91 25.72
C ALA A 175 -6.86 -9.33 24.30
N THR A 176 -6.37 -8.10 24.15
CA THR A 176 -6.17 -7.47 22.84
C THR A 176 -4.80 -6.81 22.73
N THR A 177 -4.39 -6.52 21.49
CA THR A 177 -3.17 -5.74 21.29
C THR A 177 -3.41 -4.28 21.67
N ILE A 178 -2.39 -3.63 22.24
CA ILE A 178 -2.47 -2.21 22.65
C ILE A 178 -2.98 -1.32 21.50
N HIS A 179 -2.52 -1.55 20.26
CA HIS A 179 -2.99 -0.82 19.08
C HIS A 179 -4.48 -0.99 18.77
N LYS A 180 -5.06 -2.18 19.00
CA LYS A 180 -6.49 -2.45 18.77
C LYS A 180 -7.37 -1.85 19.86
N SER A 181 -6.82 -1.62 21.05
CA SER A 181 -7.53 -0.97 22.16
C SER A 181 -7.64 0.56 22.02
N GLN A 182 -7.13 1.16 20.94
CA GLN A 182 -7.16 2.61 20.77
C GLN A 182 -8.61 3.12 20.63
N GLY A 183 -9.03 3.95 21.59
CA GLY A 183 -10.39 4.47 21.69
C GLY A 183 -11.27 3.70 22.66
N ALA A 184 -10.89 2.49 23.04
CA ALA A 184 -11.58 1.74 24.09
C ALA A 184 -11.34 2.40 25.45
N THR A 185 -12.37 2.36 26.30
CA THR A 185 -12.33 2.74 27.70
C THR A 185 -13.06 1.65 28.47
N VAL A 186 -12.38 1.02 29.43
CA VAL A 186 -12.92 -0.09 30.24
C VAL A 186 -12.68 0.18 31.72
N ASP A 187 -13.34 -0.53 32.61
CA ASP A 187 -13.25 -0.29 34.05
C ASP A 187 -11.91 -0.76 34.60
N HIS A 188 -11.48 -1.96 34.24
CA HIS A 188 -10.24 -2.58 34.70
C HIS A 188 -9.31 -2.96 33.55
N VAL A 189 -8.03 -2.63 33.69
CA VAL A 189 -7.00 -2.97 32.69
C VAL A 189 -5.82 -3.70 33.33
N LYS A 190 -5.43 -4.83 32.74
CA LYS A 190 -4.20 -5.55 33.12
C LYS A 190 -3.23 -5.50 31.94
N VAL A 191 -2.04 -4.93 32.12
CA VAL A 191 -1.06 -4.72 31.04
C VAL A 191 0.11 -5.67 31.20
N LEU A 192 0.39 -6.50 30.19
CA LEU A 192 1.63 -7.25 30.10
C LEU A 192 2.69 -6.40 29.38
N ALA A 193 3.67 -5.92 30.14
CA ALA A 193 4.76 -5.13 29.58
C ALA A 193 5.81 -6.02 28.90
N SER A 194 6.30 -5.56 27.76
CA SER A 194 7.37 -6.21 27.00
C SER A 194 8.46 -5.20 26.63
N LEU A 195 9.65 -5.69 26.28
CA LEU A 195 10.79 -4.85 25.88
C LEU A 195 10.54 -4.02 24.61
N SER A 196 9.47 -4.33 23.90
CA SER A 196 9.04 -3.64 22.68
C SER A 196 8.07 -2.47 22.94
N LEU A 197 7.68 -2.23 24.19
CA LEU A 197 6.93 -1.05 24.56
C LEU A 197 7.79 0.21 24.49
N ASP A 198 7.11 1.33 24.26
CA ASP A 198 7.68 2.67 24.24
C ASP A 198 6.74 3.64 24.94
N ARG A 199 7.11 4.93 24.98
CA ARG A 199 6.32 5.97 25.63
C ARG A 199 4.88 6.05 25.11
N HIS A 200 4.67 5.94 23.80
CA HIS A 200 3.35 6.10 23.21
C HIS A 200 2.46 4.88 23.49
N LEU A 201 3.00 3.67 23.34
CA LEU A 201 2.30 2.43 23.68
C LEU A 201 2.00 2.34 25.16
N THR A 202 2.93 2.79 26.01
CA THR A 202 2.73 2.87 27.47
C THR A 202 1.60 3.82 27.81
N TYR A 203 1.61 5.03 27.26
CA TYR A 203 0.50 5.98 27.43
C TYR A 203 -0.83 5.38 26.98
N VAL A 204 -0.87 4.78 25.79
CA VAL A 204 -2.09 4.16 25.26
C VAL A 204 -2.57 3.04 26.16
N ALA A 205 -1.70 2.13 26.62
CA ALA A 205 -2.09 0.99 27.44
C ALA A 205 -2.56 1.40 28.84
N MET A 206 -1.81 2.31 29.48
CA MET A 206 -2.06 2.72 30.86
C MET A 206 -3.25 3.68 31.01
N THR A 207 -3.74 4.30 29.94
CA THR A 207 -4.86 5.27 30.03
C THR A 207 -6.22 4.70 29.59
N ARG A 208 -6.33 3.38 29.38
CA ARG A 208 -7.61 2.74 28.99
C ARG A 208 -8.57 2.47 30.14
N HIS A 209 -8.10 2.53 31.38
CA HIS A 209 -8.90 2.20 32.57
C HIS A 209 -9.72 3.41 33.08
N ARG A 210 -10.87 3.12 33.71
CA ARG A 210 -11.67 4.06 34.52
C ARG A 210 -11.44 3.87 36.01
N GLU A 211 -11.35 2.63 36.47
CA GLU A 211 -11.35 2.27 37.90
C GLU A 211 -10.02 1.70 38.39
N ASP A 212 -9.36 0.82 37.63
CA ASP A 212 -8.09 0.21 38.08
C ASP A 212 -7.18 -0.23 36.93
N LEU A 213 -5.88 -0.19 37.19
CA LEU A 213 -4.83 -0.61 36.26
C LEU A 213 -3.75 -1.38 37.02
N ALA A 214 -3.26 -2.49 36.46
CA ALA A 214 -2.03 -3.13 36.91
C ALA A 214 -1.10 -3.47 35.73
N ILE A 215 0.22 -3.33 35.94
CA ILE A 215 1.26 -3.67 34.97
C ILE A 215 2.06 -4.87 35.46
N TYR A 216 2.27 -5.85 34.59
CA TYR A 216 3.02 -7.08 34.86
C TYR A 216 4.23 -7.15 33.93
N TYR A 217 5.40 -7.50 34.47
CA TYR A 217 6.62 -7.58 33.67
C TYR A 217 7.66 -8.57 34.24
N GLY A 218 8.50 -9.10 33.35
CA GLY A 218 9.63 -9.96 33.73
C GLY A 218 10.86 -9.14 34.14
N GLN A 219 11.15 -9.08 35.43
CA GLN A 219 12.23 -8.29 36.03
C GLN A 219 13.59 -8.59 35.39
N LYS A 220 13.98 -9.86 35.21
CA LYS A 220 15.30 -10.20 34.63
C LYS A 220 15.50 -9.57 33.25
N SER A 221 14.53 -9.73 32.36
CA SER A 221 14.61 -9.19 31.00
C SER A 221 14.65 -7.66 30.99
N PHE A 222 13.86 -7.01 31.85
CA PHE A 222 13.82 -5.55 31.95
C PHE A 222 15.08 -4.98 32.62
N GLN A 223 15.67 -5.66 33.61
CA GLN A 223 16.94 -5.27 34.22
C GLN A 223 18.09 -5.28 33.21
N ILE A 224 18.22 -6.36 32.42
CA ILE A 224 19.23 -6.49 31.36
C ILE A 224 19.10 -5.36 30.32
N ALA A 225 17.86 -4.96 30.02
CA ALA A 225 17.56 -3.93 29.02
C ALA A 225 17.58 -2.48 29.57
N GLY A 226 18.03 -2.28 30.82
CA GLY A 226 18.23 -0.95 31.41
C GLY A 226 17.09 -0.42 32.29
N GLY A 227 16.15 -1.28 32.69
CA GLY A 227 15.08 -0.98 33.65
C GLY A 227 13.71 -0.73 33.02
N LEU A 228 12.66 -0.92 33.82
CA LEU A 228 11.26 -0.72 33.40
C LEU A 228 11.02 0.72 32.94
N GLU A 229 11.38 1.70 33.78
CA GLU A 229 11.15 3.10 33.48
C GLU A 229 11.86 3.56 32.20
N LYS A 230 13.14 3.20 32.02
CA LYS A 230 13.93 3.58 30.84
C LYS A 230 13.29 3.06 29.55
N LEU A 231 12.80 1.82 29.56
CA LEU A 231 12.16 1.21 28.40
C LEU A 231 10.79 1.81 28.11
N LEU A 232 9.94 1.95 29.14
CA LEU A 232 8.61 2.54 28.97
C LEU A 232 8.67 4.04 28.64
N SER A 233 9.75 4.73 29.01
CA SER A 233 10.00 6.13 28.66
C SER A 233 10.63 6.32 27.28
N ARG A 234 11.04 5.22 26.63
CA ARG A 234 11.73 5.28 25.34
C ARG A 234 10.87 6.02 24.33
N LYS A 235 11.41 7.10 23.76
CA LYS A 235 10.78 7.79 22.63
C LYS A 235 11.11 6.99 21.37
N ASN A 236 10.19 6.13 20.93
CA ASN A 236 10.13 5.77 19.52
C ASN A 236 9.24 6.82 18.89
N ALA A 237 9.83 7.92 18.44
CA ALA A 237 9.03 8.97 17.85
C ALA A 237 8.32 8.39 16.59
N LYS A 238 7.01 8.61 16.48
CA LYS A 238 6.37 8.65 15.16
C LYS A 238 6.91 9.92 14.51
N GLU A 239 8.10 9.80 13.95
CA GLU A 239 8.80 10.93 13.37
C GLU A 239 8.06 11.31 12.10
N VAL A 240 7.54 12.54 12.10
CA VAL A 240 7.10 13.16 10.86
C VAL A 240 8.36 13.64 10.16
N THR A 241 8.43 13.56 8.83
CA THR A 241 9.61 13.98 8.05
C THR A 241 10.06 15.43 8.34
N LEU A 242 9.20 16.27 8.93
CA LEU A 242 9.55 17.61 9.40
C LEU A 242 10.45 17.64 10.66
N ASP A 243 10.37 16.65 11.55
CA ASP A 243 11.11 16.64 12.83
C ASP A 243 12.61 16.34 12.64
N TYR A 244 12.98 15.78 11.48
CA TYR A 244 14.36 15.48 11.09
C TYR A 244 15.11 16.66 10.45
N ALA A 245 14.43 17.78 10.15
CA ALA A 245 15.09 18.91 9.50
C ALA A 245 16.10 19.64 10.41
N ALA A 246 16.08 19.42 11.73
CA ALA A 246 16.90 20.21 12.68
C ALA A 246 17.40 19.47 13.95
N GLY A 247 17.32 18.14 14.04
CA GLY A 247 17.57 17.41 15.30
C GLY A 247 19.01 16.94 15.58
N ARG A 248 19.52 17.22 16.79
CA ARG A 248 20.87 16.83 17.30
C ARG A 248 21.09 15.32 17.50
N PHE A 249 20.05 14.49 17.39
CA PHE A 249 20.09 13.03 17.63
C PHE A 249 20.15 12.17 16.35
N TYR A 250 20.19 12.79 15.16
CA TYR A 250 20.33 12.12 13.85
C TYR A 250 21.53 11.14 13.83
N ALA A 251 22.68 11.56 14.36
CA ALA A 251 23.89 10.76 14.40
C ALA A 251 23.80 9.50 15.30
N GLN A 252 22.98 9.53 16.36
CA GLN A 252 22.83 8.39 17.28
C GLN A 252 21.81 7.36 16.77
N ALA A 253 20.72 7.83 16.13
CA ALA A 253 19.78 6.97 15.43
C ALA A 253 20.45 6.23 14.25
N LEU A 254 21.36 6.92 13.54
CA LEU A 254 22.17 6.35 12.47
C LEU A 254 23.15 5.27 12.96
N ARG A 255 23.87 5.49 14.06
CA ARG A 255 24.78 4.48 14.64
C ARG A 255 24.06 3.21 15.10
N PHE A 256 22.84 3.34 15.65
CA PHE A 256 22.02 2.19 16.07
C PHE A 256 21.49 1.38 14.88
N ALA A 257 21.17 2.03 13.76
CA ALA A 257 20.74 1.37 12.51
C ALA A 257 21.92 0.71 11.77
N ASN A 258 23.10 1.33 11.79
CA ASN A 258 24.32 0.83 11.14
C ASN A 258 24.81 -0.51 11.74
N ASN A 259 24.75 -0.65 13.07
CA ASN A 259 25.24 -1.85 13.77
C ASN A 259 24.34 -3.09 13.62
N ARG A 260 23.18 -2.98 12.97
CA ARG A 260 22.22 -4.09 12.75
C ARG A 260 21.95 -4.39 11.28
N GLY A 261 22.72 -3.81 10.35
CA GLY A 261 22.58 -4.06 8.91
C GLY A 261 21.28 -3.51 8.31
N LEU A 262 20.60 -2.57 8.97
CA LEU A 262 19.40 -1.94 8.42
C LEU A 262 19.83 -0.84 7.43
N HIS A 263 19.57 -1.08 6.14
CA HIS A 263 20.08 -0.32 5.01
C HIS A 263 19.76 1.20 5.04
N LEU A 264 20.76 2.01 5.42
CA LEU A 264 20.84 3.49 5.22
C LEU A 264 20.33 3.96 3.84
N VAL A 265 20.61 3.16 2.81
CA VAL A 265 20.33 3.46 1.40
C VAL A 265 18.84 3.52 1.09
N ARG A 266 18.00 2.77 1.82
CA ARG A 266 16.55 2.83 1.64
C ARG A 266 15.99 4.14 2.20
N VAL A 267 16.64 4.75 3.20
CA VAL A 267 16.26 6.06 3.77
C VAL A 267 16.74 7.20 2.86
N ALA A 268 17.95 7.14 2.31
CA ALA A 268 18.41 8.08 1.28
C ALA A 268 17.52 8.05 0.02
N ARG A 269 17.09 6.86 -0.41
CA ARG A 269 16.09 6.66 -1.49
C ARG A 269 14.73 7.25 -1.11
N THR A 270 14.36 7.26 0.17
CA THR A 270 13.07 7.82 0.62
C THR A 270 13.11 9.34 0.78
N LEU A 271 14.27 9.91 1.16
CA LEU A 271 14.51 11.36 1.16
C LEU A 271 14.58 11.93 -0.28
N MET A 272 15.17 11.20 -1.24
CA MET A 272 15.10 11.55 -2.66
C MET A 272 13.67 11.39 -3.25
N ARG A 273 12.92 10.36 -2.82
CA ARG A 273 11.50 10.17 -3.20
C ARG A 273 10.67 11.40 -2.83
N ASP A 274 10.88 12.01 -1.66
CA ASP A 274 10.09 13.16 -1.21
C ASP A 274 10.39 14.47 -1.93
N ARG A 275 11.63 14.68 -2.41
CA ARG A 275 12.04 15.92 -3.10
C ARG A 275 11.57 15.97 -4.55
N VAL A 276 11.62 14.85 -5.28
CA VAL A 276 11.06 14.72 -6.64
C VAL A 276 9.53 14.84 -6.59
N GLN A 277 8.90 14.19 -5.60
CA GLN A 277 7.46 14.36 -5.33
C GLN A 277 7.09 15.79 -4.94
N TRP A 278 7.96 16.55 -4.26
CA TRP A 278 7.73 17.97 -3.96
C TRP A 278 7.80 18.83 -5.23
N SER A 279 8.75 18.58 -6.13
CA SER A 279 8.85 19.28 -7.42
C SER A 279 7.67 18.99 -8.36
N ILE A 280 7.20 17.73 -8.39
CA ILE A 280 5.99 17.32 -9.13
C ILE A 280 4.75 17.99 -8.51
N ARG A 281 4.62 18.03 -7.18
CA ARG A 281 3.50 18.70 -6.48
C ARG A 281 3.50 20.22 -6.65
N GLN A 282 4.66 20.87 -6.75
CA GLN A 282 4.77 22.31 -7.05
C GLN A 282 4.36 22.62 -8.50
N LYS A 283 4.74 21.77 -9.47
CA LYS A 283 4.26 21.89 -10.85
C LYS A 283 2.75 21.60 -11.00
N GLN A 284 2.20 20.64 -10.25
CA GLN A 284 0.76 20.39 -10.19
C GLN A 284 -0.02 21.61 -9.70
N LYS A 285 0.47 22.34 -8.69
CA LYS A 285 -0.17 23.59 -8.24
C LYS A 285 -0.16 24.70 -9.31
N LEU A 286 0.89 24.78 -10.14
CA LEU A 286 0.97 25.74 -11.24
C LEU A 286 0.07 25.36 -12.43
N VAL A 287 -0.08 24.06 -12.72
CA VAL A 287 -0.99 23.57 -13.76
C VAL A 287 -2.45 23.73 -13.32
N ASP A 288 -2.77 23.47 -12.05
CA ASP A 288 -4.13 23.64 -11.50
C ASP A 288 -4.53 25.12 -11.41
N LEU A 289 -3.58 26.03 -11.16
CA LEU A 289 -3.77 27.48 -11.33
C LEU A 289 -3.95 27.89 -12.80
N GLY A 290 -3.22 27.28 -13.73
CA GLY A 290 -3.33 27.54 -15.16
C GLY A 290 -4.67 27.09 -15.76
N VAL A 291 -5.21 25.97 -15.28
CA VAL A 291 -6.56 25.48 -15.65
C VAL A 291 -7.64 26.37 -15.03
N ARG A 292 -7.48 26.85 -13.79
CA ARG A 292 -8.41 27.81 -13.17
C ARG A 292 -8.35 29.19 -13.80
N LEU A 293 -7.18 29.67 -14.23
CA LEU A 293 -7.03 30.95 -14.95
C LEU A 293 -7.61 30.88 -16.36
N ARG A 294 -7.54 29.74 -17.06
CA ARG A 294 -8.29 29.54 -18.32
C ARG A 294 -9.80 29.46 -18.11
N ALA A 295 -10.28 28.91 -17.00
CA ALA A 295 -11.70 28.91 -16.66
C ALA A 295 -12.24 30.32 -16.31
N VAL A 296 -11.39 31.20 -15.78
CA VAL A 296 -11.75 32.60 -15.47
C VAL A 296 -11.54 33.53 -16.68
N GLY A 297 -10.59 33.22 -17.56
CA GLY A 297 -10.28 34.02 -18.77
C GLY A 297 -11.30 33.95 -19.90
N VAL A 298 -12.34 33.10 -19.81
CA VAL A 298 -13.39 32.96 -20.85
C VAL A 298 -14.61 33.88 -20.60
N ARG A 299 -14.60 34.73 -19.56
CA ARG A 299 -15.68 35.70 -19.31
C ARG A 299 -15.44 37.12 -19.83
N LEU A 300 -14.35 37.37 -20.55
CA LEU A 300 -14.03 38.70 -21.12
C LEU A 300 -13.51 38.56 -22.55
N ALA A 301 -14.41 38.25 -23.48
CA ALA A 301 -14.24 38.57 -24.90
C ALA A 301 -15.60 38.40 -25.61
N ASP A 302 -16.45 39.42 -25.49
CA ASP A 302 -17.57 39.63 -26.39
C ASP A 302 -17.03 40.11 -27.74
N ARG A 303 -17.28 39.37 -28.82
CA ARG A 303 -17.76 39.93 -30.11
C ARG A 303 -18.23 38.83 -31.08
N PRO A 304 -19.26 39.10 -31.90
CA PRO A 304 -20.07 38.05 -32.51
C PRO A 304 -19.78 37.80 -34.01
N LEU A 305 -20.32 36.66 -34.47
CA LEU A 305 -20.72 36.30 -35.84
C LEU A 305 -19.63 36.25 -36.91
N HIS A 306 -19.29 35.03 -37.34
CA HIS A 306 -19.38 34.61 -38.75
C HIS A 306 -19.87 33.16 -38.79
N GLN A 307 -21.13 32.97 -39.17
CA GLN A 307 -21.64 31.69 -39.66
C GLN A 307 -21.31 31.59 -41.14
N SER A 308 -20.64 30.50 -41.52
CA SER A 308 -20.67 29.95 -42.88
C SER A 308 -20.77 28.42 -42.81
N PRO A 309 -21.41 27.79 -43.80
CA PRO A 309 -22.31 26.67 -43.58
C PRO A 309 -21.72 25.31 -43.96
N GLN A 310 -22.33 24.24 -43.43
CA GLN A 310 -22.20 22.84 -43.83
C GLN A 310 -20.80 22.20 -43.67
N SER A 311 -20.58 21.54 -42.53
CA SER A 311 -19.90 20.24 -42.54
C SER A 311 -20.53 19.31 -41.50
N ILE A 312 -21.19 18.27 -42.03
CA ILE A 312 -21.55 16.96 -41.45
C ILE A 312 -21.58 16.91 -39.92
N ARG A 313 -22.79 16.79 -39.33
CA ARG A 313 -23.00 16.43 -37.92
C ARG A 313 -22.09 15.24 -37.56
N LYS A 314 -20.99 15.47 -36.84
CA LYS A 314 -20.16 14.39 -36.28
C LYS A 314 -21.05 13.55 -35.37
N ALA A 315 -21.30 12.30 -35.75
CA ALA A 315 -22.05 11.34 -34.95
C ALA A 315 -21.41 11.23 -33.56
N ALA A 316 -22.25 11.16 -32.53
CA ALA A 316 -21.80 11.11 -31.14
C ALA A 316 -20.94 9.86 -30.91
N THR A 317 -19.69 10.02 -30.46
CA THR A 317 -18.77 8.88 -30.25
C THR A 317 -19.28 7.97 -29.13
N MET A 318 -19.19 6.64 -29.34
CA MET A 318 -19.69 5.64 -28.40
C MET A 318 -18.82 5.57 -27.13
N VAL A 319 -17.50 5.69 -27.30
CA VAL A 319 -16.53 5.85 -26.20
C VAL A 319 -15.55 6.94 -26.58
N LYS A 320 -15.50 8.02 -25.79
CA LYS A 320 -14.54 9.10 -25.98
C LYS A 320 -13.12 8.65 -25.63
N GLY A 321 -12.14 9.17 -26.35
CA GLY A 321 -10.74 9.07 -26.01
C GLY A 321 -10.39 9.99 -24.83
N ILE A 322 -9.40 9.59 -24.05
CA ILE A 322 -8.92 10.39 -22.92
C ILE A 322 -8.01 11.48 -23.49
N ALA A 323 -8.45 12.74 -23.40
CA ALA A 323 -7.71 13.89 -23.95
C ALA A 323 -6.80 14.58 -22.91
N SER A 324 -7.04 14.34 -21.61
CA SER A 324 -6.34 14.99 -20.51
C SER A 324 -5.73 13.95 -19.56
N PHE A 325 -4.41 13.99 -19.40
CA PHE A 325 -3.68 13.16 -18.43
C PHE A 325 -3.21 14.04 -17.27
N THR A 326 -3.28 13.51 -16.04
CA THR A 326 -2.95 14.23 -14.80
C THR A 326 -1.45 14.48 -14.60
N LEU A 327 -0.61 13.67 -15.25
CA LEU A 327 0.85 13.74 -15.18
C LEU A 327 1.44 13.98 -16.57
N SER A 328 2.60 14.64 -16.63
CA SER A 328 3.40 14.65 -17.87
C SER A 328 3.89 13.24 -18.20
N VAL A 329 4.26 13.00 -19.46
CA VAL A 329 4.83 11.69 -19.88
C VAL A 329 6.08 11.36 -19.08
N THR A 330 6.93 12.35 -18.84
CA THR A 330 8.17 12.20 -18.07
C THR A 330 7.90 11.85 -16.61
N ASP A 331 6.91 12.49 -15.98
CA ASP A 331 6.59 12.23 -14.56
C ASP A 331 5.94 10.84 -14.37
N ALA A 332 5.11 10.41 -15.33
CA ALA A 332 4.53 9.06 -15.34
C ALA A 332 5.62 7.99 -15.56
N ALA A 333 6.54 8.23 -16.48
CA ALA A 333 7.70 7.36 -16.73
C ALA A 333 8.61 7.25 -15.50
N GLU A 334 8.88 8.36 -14.79
CA GLU A 334 9.64 8.34 -13.53
C GLU A 334 8.95 7.53 -12.44
N THR A 335 7.62 7.57 -12.36
CA THR A 335 6.86 6.77 -11.39
C THR A 335 7.01 5.27 -11.67
N LYS A 336 6.94 4.86 -12.94
CA LYS A 336 7.16 3.46 -13.36
C LYS A 336 8.59 3.00 -13.08
N LEU A 337 9.57 3.87 -13.34
CA LEU A 337 11.00 3.61 -13.10
C LEU A 337 11.30 3.22 -11.64
N GLN A 338 10.55 3.77 -10.67
CA GLN A 338 10.75 3.47 -9.25
C GLN A 338 10.47 2.02 -8.88
N SER A 339 9.69 1.32 -9.72
CA SER A 339 9.33 -0.10 -9.56
C SER A 339 10.22 -1.06 -10.35
N ASP A 340 11.21 -0.55 -11.10
CA ASP A 340 12.12 -1.40 -11.89
C ASP A 340 13.09 -2.20 -10.99
N PRO A 341 13.00 -3.54 -10.98
CA PRO A 341 13.84 -4.39 -10.13
C PRO A 341 15.31 -4.40 -10.56
N ALA A 342 15.62 -4.24 -11.86
CA ALA A 342 16.98 -4.25 -12.36
C ALA A 342 17.72 -2.97 -11.96
N LEU A 343 17.03 -1.82 -12.07
CA LEU A 343 17.56 -0.54 -11.61
C LEU A 343 17.77 -0.54 -10.09
N GLN A 344 16.85 -1.14 -9.34
CA GLN A 344 16.99 -1.30 -7.89
C GLN A 344 18.23 -2.12 -7.52
N LYS A 345 18.46 -3.26 -8.17
CA LYS A 345 19.65 -4.09 -7.91
C LYS A 345 20.95 -3.34 -8.20
N GLN A 346 20.99 -2.58 -9.31
CA GLN A 346 22.19 -1.81 -9.64
C GLN A 346 22.43 -0.65 -8.65
N TRP A 347 21.36 -0.04 -8.14
CA TRP A 347 21.47 0.97 -7.08
C TRP A 347 22.01 0.41 -5.77
N ASP A 348 21.60 -0.81 -5.40
CA ASP A 348 22.09 -1.49 -4.20
C ASP A 348 23.60 -1.78 -4.34
N ASN A 349 24.04 -2.27 -5.51
CA ASN A 349 25.46 -2.48 -5.81
C ASN A 349 26.28 -1.19 -5.69
N LEU A 350 25.82 -0.10 -6.32
CA LEU A 350 26.46 1.21 -6.23
C LEU A 350 26.61 1.65 -4.77
N SER A 351 25.57 1.47 -3.98
CA SER A 351 25.57 1.90 -2.59
C SER A 351 26.50 1.07 -1.70
N ASP A 352 26.61 -0.22 -1.97
CA ASP A 352 27.57 -1.09 -1.29
C ASP A 352 29.01 -0.71 -1.67
N ARG A 353 29.27 -0.29 -2.92
CA ARG A 353 30.58 0.27 -3.30
C ARG A 353 30.91 1.56 -2.58
N ILE A 354 29.95 2.48 -2.41
CA ILE A 354 30.19 3.73 -1.67
C ILE A 354 30.61 3.43 -0.23
N ARG A 355 30.03 2.42 0.42
CA ARG A 355 30.39 1.99 1.78
C ARG A 355 31.80 1.42 1.90
N LEU A 356 32.28 0.76 0.85
CA LEU A 356 33.64 0.24 0.81
C LEU A 356 34.67 1.36 0.61
N VAL A 357 34.29 2.44 -0.07
CA VAL A 357 35.19 3.56 -0.39
C VAL A 357 35.23 4.61 0.72
N TYR A 358 34.10 5.00 1.30
CA TYR A 358 34.00 6.14 2.22
C TYR A 358 33.67 5.75 3.66
N ALA A 359 34.39 6.34 4.61
CA ALA A 359 34.17 6.16 6.04
C ALA A 359 32.80 6.68 6.49
N ASP A 360 32.33 7.77 5.86
CA ASP A 360 30.97 8.29 6.00
C ASP A 360 30.27 8.32 4.62
N PRO A 361 29.51 7.26 4.28
CA PRO A 361 28.86 7.16 2.98
C PRO A 361 27.74 8.19 2.78
N GLU A 362 27.12 8.72 3.84
CA GLU A 362 26.06 9.74 3.70
C GLU A 362 26.65 11.11 3.38
N ALA A 363 27.72 11.48 4.09
CA ALA A 363 28.44 12.72 3.80
C ALA A 363 28.99 12.70 2.36
N ALA A 364 29.56 11.57 1.94
CA ALA A 364 30.03 11.37 0.57
C ALA A 364 28.90 11.51 -0.45
N PHE A 365 27.76 10.85 -0.22
CA PHE A 365 26.61 10.94 -1.11
C PHE A 365 26.08 12.38 -1.26
N LYS A 366 26.03 13.13 -0.16
CA LYS A 366 25.60 14.54 -0.16
C LYS A 366 26.63 15.44 -0.84
N ALA A 367 27.92 15.24 -0.59
CA ALA A 367 29.02 15.99 -1.19
C ALA A 367 29.08 15.77 -2.71
N MET A 368 28.84 14.55 -3.17
CA MET A 368 28.75 14.23 -4.60
C MET A 368 27.51 14.83 -5.28
N ARG A 369 26.55 15.34 -4.50
CA ARG A 369 25.30 15.93 -4.99
C ARG A 369 24.58 15.02 -5.99
N MET A 370 24.28 13.80 -5.55
CA MET A 370 23.64 12.78 -6.37
C MET A 370 22.33 13.23 -7.03
N ASP A 371 21.56 14.14 -6.40
CA ASP A 371 20.36 14.73 -7.04
C ASP A 371 20.67 15.43 -8.36
N ALA A 372 21.79 16.17 -8.43
CA ALA A 372 22.22 16.85 -9.65
C ALA A 372 22.86 15.87 -10.65
N VAL A 373 23.55 14.83 -10.16
CA VAL A 373 24.09 13.75 -11.01
C VAL A 373 22.96 13.01 -11.74
N LEU A 374 21.80 12.83 -11.10
CA LEU A 374 20.66 12.17 -11.72
C LEU A 374 19.84 13.09 -12.65
N ALA A 375 19.93 14.41 -12.45
CA ALA A 375 19.17 15.39 -13.20
C ALA A 375 19.90 15.90 -14.45
N ASP A 376 21.23 16.00 -14.42
CA ASP A 376 22.04 16.55 -15.51
C ASP A 376 23.20 15.61 -15.87
N SER A 377 23.20 15.15 -17.12
CA SER A 377 24.23 14.27 -17.67
C SER A 377 25.60 14.95 -17.75
N LYS A 378 25.67 16.27 -17.93
CA LYS A 378 26.96 16.99 -17.95
C LYS A 378 27.56 17.02 -16.56
N PHE A 379 26.78 17.42 -15.56
CA PHE A 379 27.19 17.38 -14.16
C PHE A 379 27.60 15.97 -13.71
N ALA A 380 26.89 14.93 -14.17
CA ALA A 380 27.26 13.55 -13.89
C ALA A 380 28.65 13.18 -14.41
N SER A 381 28.99 13.59 -15.63
CA SER A 381 30.31 13.34 -16.23
C SER A 381 31.43 14.03 -15.45
N GLU A 382 31.20 15.26 -14.98
CA GLU A 382 32.14 16.01 -14.13
C GLU A 382 32.34 15.33 -12.76
N ARG A 383 31.26 14.84 -12.12
CA ARG A 383 31.38 14.12 -10.85
C ARG A 383 32.12 12.80 -11.01
N LEU A 384 31.88 12.07 -12.11
CA LEU A 384 32.57 10.82 -12.42
C LEU A 384 34.09 11.04 -12.60
N SER A 385 34.49 12.09 -13.33
CA SER A 385 35.91 12.41 -13.48
C SER A 385 36.55 12.80 -12.15
N GLU A 386 35.88 13.62 -11.34
CA GLU A 386 36.36 14.00 -10.01
C GLU A 386 36.54 12.80 -9.06
N ILE A 387 35.67 11.80 -9.09
CA ILE A 387 35.80 10.58 -8.27
C ILE A 387 37.10 9.83 -8.60
N THR A 388 37.51 9.85 -9.86
CA THR A 388 38.72 9.14 -10.32
C THR A 388 39.99 9.93 -10.03
N VAL A 389 39.92 11.26 -10.12
CA VAL A 389 41.06 12.17 -9.88
C VAL A 389 41.33 12.33 -8.38
N ASP A 390 40.29 12.60 -7.58
CA ASP A 390 40.42 12.77 -6.14
C ASP A 390 39.12 12.39 -5.42
N ALA A 391 39.04 11.10 -5.04
CA ALA A 391 37.92 10.60 -4.25
C ALA A 391 37.82 11.28 -2.88
N THR A 392 38.91 11.79 -2.30
CA THR A 392 38.89 12.38 -0.95
C THR A 392 38.10 13.69 -0.89
N ARG A 393 37.90 14.35 -2.04
CA ARG A 393 37.05 15.55 -2.19
C ARG A 393 35.62 15.34 -1.73
N PHE A 394 35.11 14.11 -1.80
CA PHE A 394 33.75 13.78 -1.40
C PHE A 394 33.65 13.31 0.06
N GLY A 395 34.76 12.92 0.68
CA GLY A 395 34.79 12.51 2.07
C GLY A 395 36.04 11.70 2.41
N ALA A 396 36.25 11.47 3.71
CA ALA A 396 37.33 10.60 4.17
C ALA A 396 37.09 9.17 3.68
N LEU A 397 38.12 8.56 3.09
CA LEU A 397 38.07 7.16 2.68
C LEU A 397 38.09 6.25 3.91
N CYS A 398 37.58 5.02 3.77
CA CYS A 398 37.69 4.00 4.81
C CYS A 398 39.16 3.73 5.17
N GLY A 399 39.44 3.50 6.45
CA GLY A 399 40.80 3.26 6.93
C GLY A 399 41.66 4.52 7.07
N ARG A 400 42.82 4.35 7.70
CA ARG A 400 43.83 5.41 7.88
C ARG A 400 45.14 4.94 7.30
N ASP A 401 45.86 5.86 6.67
CA ASP A 401 47.22 5.62 6.20
C ASP A 401 48.23 6.45 6.99
N GLY A 402 49.42 5.89 7.24
CA GLY A 402 50.50 6.55 7.98
C GLY A 402 51.22 5.69 9.01
N LEU A 403 52.32 6.26 9.56
CA LEU A 403 53.25 5.59 10.49
C LEU A 403 52.56 5.07 11.77
N PHE A 404 51.45 5.69 12.19
CA PHE A 404 50.69 5.33 13.40
C PHE A 404 49.41 4.51 13.11
N ALA A 405 49.13 4.16 11.85
CA ALA A 405 47.95 3.37 11.49
C ALA A 405 48.15 1.87 11.78
N GLY A 406 47.14 1.24 12.39
CA GLY A 406 47.14 -0.21 12.65
C GLY A 406 47.02 -1.04 11.36
N LYS A 407 47.33 -2.34 11.44
CA LYS A 407 47.24 -3.25 10.26
C LYS A 407 45.83 -3.30 9.65
N ALA A 408 44.79 -3.27 10.48
CA ALA A 408 43.40 -3.24 10.04
C ALA A 408 43.06 -1.93 9.30
N ASP A 409 43.47 -0.78 9.86
CA ASP A 409 43.24 0.53 9.24
C ASP A 409 43.90 0.66 7.85
N ARG A 410 45.07 0.05 7.65
CA ARG A 410 45.75 0.02 6.34
C ARG A 410 45.09 -0.91 5.34
N GLU A 411 44.56 -2.04 5.81
CA GLU A 411 43.82 -2.98 4.94
C GLU A 411 42.50 -2.35 4.48
N ASP A 412 41.74 -1.73 5.39
CA ASP A 412 40.51 -1.00 5.04
C ASP A 412 40.79 0.12 4.03
N ARG A 413 41.93 0.80 4.18
CA ARG A 413 42.39 1.83 3.24
C ARG A 413 42.69 1.25 1.85
N ARG A 414 43.39 0.11 1.79
CA ARG A 414 43.68 -0.59 0.53
C ARG A 414 42.39 -1.05 -0.16
N VAL A 415 41.44 -1.59 0.61
CA VAL A 415 40.12 -1.99 0.10
C VAL A 415 39.38 -0.78 -0.47
N ALA A 416 39.41 0.37 0.20
CA ALA A 416 38.78 1.60 -0.30
C ALA A 416 39.37 2.02 -1.64
N GLU A 417 40.71 2.09 -1.76
CA GLU A 417 41.40 2.53 -2.98
C GLU A 417 41.13 1.60 -4.17
N VAL A 418 41.12 0.28 -3.96
CA VAL A 418 40.79 -0.71 -5.01
C VAL A 418 39.34 -0.57 -5.49
N ASN A 419 38.43 -0.11 -4.63
CA ASN A 419 37.01 0.05 -4.96
C ASN A 419 36.67 1.40 -5.63
N ILE A 420 37.58 2.39 -5.68
CA ILE A 420 37.32 3.69 -6.34
C ILE A 420 36.99 3.52 -7.85
N PRO A 421 37.79 2.78 -8.65
CA PRO A 421 37.45 2.55 -10.06
C PRO A 421 36.17 1.72 -10.24
N ALA A 422 35.86 0.83 -9.29
CA ALA A 422 34.63 0.06 -9.30
C ALA A 422 33.40 0.95 -9.04
N LEU A 423 33.52 1.90 -8.12
CA LEU A 423 32.50 2.90 -7.82
C LEU A 423 32.18 3.75 -9.07
N HIS A 424 33.20 4.22 -9.79
CA HIS A 424 33.02 4.92 -11.06
C HIS A 424 32.19 4.08 -12.04
N ARG A 425 32.61 2.83 -12.31
CA ARG A 425 31.90 1.94 -13.24
C ARG A 425 30.45 1.67 -12.84
N ASP A 426 30.19 1.44 -11.56
CA ASP A 426 28.85 1.14 -11.07
C ASP A 426 27.92 2.36 -11.15
N LEU A 427 28.45 3.57 -10.94
CA LEU A 427 27.72 4.82 -11.13
C LEU A 427 27.42 5.08 -12.61
N THR A 428 28.41 4.93 -13.50
CA THR A 428 28.20 5.04 -14.96
C THR A 428 27.12 4.06 -15.42
N ARG A 429 27.24 2.79 -15.05
CA ARG A 429 26.26 1.75 -15.41
C ARG A 429 24.87 2.09 -14.90
N TYR A 430 24.76 2.59 -13.67
CA TYR A 430 23.47 2.99 -13.11
C TYR A 430 22.82 4.12 -13.92
N LEU A 431 23.59 5.14 -14.31
CA LEU A 431 23.09 6.28 -15.10
C LEU A 431 22.61 5.84 -16.48
N GLU A 432 23.38 5.00 -17.17
CA GLU A 432 23.01 4.43 -18.46
C GLU A 432 21.74 3.58 -18.38
N MET A 433 21.68 2.67 -17.39
CA MET A 433 20.50 1.83 -17.15
C MET A 433 19.27 2.69 -16.84
N ARG A 434 19.42 3.73 -16.01
CA ARG A 434 18.34 4.67 -15.68
C ARG A 434 17.83 5.39 -16.92
N GLN A 435 18.73 5.92 -17.75
CA GLN A 435 18.34 6.65 -18.96
C GLN A 435 17.62 5.75 -19.97
N ASN A 436 18.14 4.53 -20.18
CA ASN A 436 17.53 3.56 -21.09
C ASN A 436 16.13 3.13 -20.60
N ALA A 437 15.99 2.91 -19.29
CA ALA A 437 14.71 2.55 -18.69
C ALA A 437 13.71 3.73 -18.73
N LEU A 438 14.17 4.97 -18.53
CA LEU A 438 13.34 6.16 -18.69
C LEU A 438 12.83 6.31 -20.12
N ASN A 439 13.70 6.18 -21.12
CA ASN A 439 13.32 6.27 -22.53
C ASN A 439 12.29 5.20 -22.89
N ARG A 440 12.48 3.96 -22.40
CA ARG A 440 11.52 2.86 -22.59
C ARG A 440 10.18 3.17 -21.95
N CYS A 441 10.17 3.58 -20.67
CA CYS A 441 8.93 3.90 -19.95
C CYS A 441 8.20 5.08 -20.59
N ALA A 442 8.92 6.11 -21.04
CA ALA A 442 8.34 7.25 -21.73
C ALA A 442 7.73 6.84 -23.07
N ALA A 443 8.42 6.01 -23.87
CA ALA A 443 7.88 5.50 -25.12
C ALA A 443 6.63 4.63 -24.92
N GLU A 444 6.61 3.79 -23.87
CA GLU A 444 5.43 3.01 -23.49
C GLU A 444 4.26 3.89 -23.07
N GLU A 445 4.52 4.94 -22.29
CA GLU A 445 3.53 5.93 -21.86
C GLU A 445 2.96 6.72 -23.05
N GLU A 446 3.80 7.23 -23.94
CA GLU A 446 3.35 7.91 -25.16
C GLU A 446 2.53 6.99 -26.05
N GLY A 447 2.98 5.74 -26.22
CA GLY A 447 2.23 4.72 -26.94
C GLY A 447 0.87 4.46 -26.30
N HIS A 448 0.81 4.34 -24.98
CA HIS A 448 -0.44 4.17 -24.25
C HIS A 448 -1.37 5.36 -24.44
N ARG A 449 -0.89 6.60 -24.22
CA ARG A 449 -1.66 7.83 -24.36
C ARG A 449 -2.22 7.99 -25.76
N LYS A 450 -1.41 7.75 -26.80
CA LYS A 450 -1.83 7.76 -28.21
C LYS A 450 -2.95 6.77 -28.47
N ARG A 451 -2.92 5.58 -27.87
CA ARG A 451 -3.97 4.56 -28.04
C ARG A 451 -5.25 4.95 -27.29
N THR A 452 -5.14 5.40 -26.04
CA THR A 452 -6.29 5.83 -25.24
C THR A 452 -6.96 7.11 -25.71
N SER A 453 -6.24 7.97 -26.46
CA SER A 453 -6.82 9.17 -27.07
C SER A 453 -7.70 8.90 -28.28
N ILE A 454 -7.74 7.65 -28.79
CA ILE A 454 -8.53 7.28 -29.96
C ILE A 454 -10.00 7.18 -29.56
N ASP A 455 -10.84 7.95 -30.26
CA ASP A 455 -12.29 7.87 -30.13
C ASP A 455 -12.80 6.59 -30.80
N ILE A 456 -13.75 5.91 -30.15
CA ILE A 456 -14.48 4.80 -30.77
C ILE A 456 -15.75 5.37 -31.41
N PRO A 457 -15.90 5.26 -32.74
CA PRO A 457 -17.07 5.79 -33.43
C PRO A 457 -18.34 5.04 -33.00
N SER A 458 -19.47 5.75 -32.98
CA SER A 458 -20.78 5.09 -32.89
C SER A 458 -21.10 4.36 -34.17
N LEU A 459 -21.74 3.20 -34.05
CA LEU A 459 -22.32 2.49 -35.18
C LEU A 459 -23.67 3.09 -35.56
N SER A 460 -23.95 3.18 -36.86
CA SER A 460 -25.25 3.48 -37.41
C SER A 460 -26.28 2.42 -36.98
N PRO A 461 -27.59 2.72 -36.98
CA PRO A 461 -28.61 1.73 -36.64
C PRO A 461 -28.61 0.48 -37.53
N ALA A 462 -28.12 0.59 -38.77
CA ALA A 462 -27.94 -0.55 -39.66
C ALA A 462 -26.74 -1.40 -39.24
N ALA A 463 -25.59 -0.77 -38.98
CA ALA A 463 -24.37 -1.45 -38.53
C ALA A 463 -24.50 -2.07 -37.14
N ALA A 464 -25.23 -1.44 -36.22
CA ALA A 464 -25.52 -1.99 -34.90
C ALA A 464 -26.34 -3.30 -34.99
N ARG A 465 -27.38 -3.32 -35.83
CA ARG A 465 -28.19 -4.53 -36.08
C ARG A 465 -27.40 -5.63 -36.77
N ALA A 466 -26.50 -5.28 -37.68
CA ALA A 466 -25.57 -6.21 -38.31
C ALA A 466 -24.63 -6.84 -37.26
N MET A 467 -24.07 -6.04 -36.36
CA MET A 467 -23.19 -6.51 -35.27
C MET A 467 -23.91 -7.39 -34.25
N GLU A 468 -25.17 -7.10 -33.93
CA GLU A 468 -25.98 -7.93 -33.03
C GLU A 468 -26.22 -9.32 -33.64
N LYS A 469 -26.56 -9.40 -34.93
CA LYS A 469 -26.69 -10.67 -35.64
C LYS A 469 -25.38 -11.45 -35.72
N ILE A 470 -24.26 -10.75 -35.95
CA ILE A 470 -22.92 -11.37 -35.94
C ILE A 470 -22.62 -11.94 -34.55
N ARG A 471 -22.94 -11.20 -33.47
CA ARG A 471 -22.79 -11.68 -32.09
C ARG A 471 -23.63 -12.93 -31.83
N ASP A 472 -24.91 -12.92 -32.21
CA ASP A 472 -25.79 -14.07 -32.07
C ASP A 472 -25.30 -15.28 -32.88
N GLY A 473 -24.75 -15.04 -34.07
CA GLY A 473 -24.11 -16.06 -34.90
C GLY A 473 -22.85 -16.65 -34.28
N ILE A 474 -22.03 -15.82 -33.62
CA ILE A 474 -20.85 -16.27 -32.85
C ILE A 474 -21.30 -17.15 -31.67
N ASP A 475 -22.30 -16.70 -30.91
CA ASP A 475 -22.82 -17.45 -29.76
C ASP A 475 -23.46 -18.79 -30.17
N ARG A 476 -24.06 -18.86 -31.36
CA ARG A 476 -24.65 -20.08 -31.94
C ARG A 476 -23.69 -20.91 -32.80
N ASN A 477 -22.44 -20.48 -32.94
CA ASN A 477 -21.42 -21.11 -33.79
C ASN A 477 -21.82 -21.23 -35.29
N ASP A 478 -22.66 -20.31 -35.78
CA ASP A 478 -23.15 -20.24 -37.17
C ASP A 478 -22.84 -18.87 -37.81
N LEU A 479 -21.56 -18.53 -37.77
CA LEU A 479 -21.00 -17.29 -38.31
C LEU A 479 -21.15 -17.12 -39.83
N PRO A 480 -20.94 -18.16 -40.68
CA PRO A 480 -21.05 -18.00 -42.14
C PRO A 480 -22.43 -17.49 -42.59
N ALA A 481 -23.51 -17.97 -41.97
CA ALA A 481 -24.86 -17.51 -42.25
C ALA A 481 -25.09 -16.06 -41.77
N ALA A 482 -24.55 -15.69 -40.60
CA ALA A 482 -24.64 -14.34 -40.07
C ALA A 482 -23.87 -13.32 -40.94
N LEU A 483 -22.71 -13.70 -41.49
CA LEU A 483 -21.89 -12.85 -42.37
C LEU A 483 -22.57 -12.57 -43.72
N GLY A 484 -23.21 -13.58 -44.30
CA GLY A 484 -23.91 -13.44 -45.58
C GLY A 484 -25.04 -12.40 -45.55
N PHE A 485 -25.73 -12.27 -44.41
CA PHE A 485 -26.81 -11.31 -44.23
C PHE A 485 -26.33 -9.93 -43.76
N ALA A 486 -25.33 -9.89 -42.85
CA ALA A 486 -24.84 -8.67 -42.23
C ALA A 486 -23.92 -7.83 -43.16
N MET A 487 -23.25 -8.47 -44.13
CA MET A 487 -22.28 -7.83 -45.03
C MET A 487 -22.81 -7.55 -46.44
N ALA A 488 -24.12 -7.71 -46.67
CA ALA A 488 -24.74 -7.45 -47.96
C ALA A 488 -24.65 -5.97 -48.39
N ASP A 489 -24.56 -5.05 -47.41
CA ASP A 489 -24.38 -3.63 -47.65
C ASP A 489 -22.89 -3.23 -47.52
N ARG A 490 -22.30 -2.76 -48.63
CA ARG A 490 -20.91 -2.26 -48.69
C ARG A 490 -20.66 -1.10 -47.73
N MET A 491 -21.66 -0.26 -47.47
CA MET A 491 -21.53 0.90 -46.59
C MET A 491 -21.48 0.46 -45.12
N VAL A 492 -22.30 -0.51 -44.74
CA VAL A 492 -22.25 -1.13 -43.40
C VAL A 492 -20.90 -1.83 -43.19
N LYS A 493 -20.41 -2.57 -44.18
CA LYS A 493 -19.09 -3.21 -44.09
C LYS A 493 -17.97 -2.19 -43.83
N ALA A 494 -17.92 -1.12 -44.62
CA ALA A 494 -16.90 -0.08 -44.45
C ALA A 494 -16.96 0.60 -43.07
N GLU A 495 -18.17 0.77 -42.52
CA GLU A 495 -18.38 1.31 -41.18
C GLU A 495 -17.88 0.35 -40.08
N LEU A 496 -18.16 -0.95 -40.21
CA LEU A 496 -17.67 -1.98 -39.29
C LEU A 496 -16.15 -2.12 -39.34
N ASP A 497 -15.55 -2.02 -40.53
CA ASP A 497 -14.09 -2.05 -40.70
C ASP A 497 -13.43 -0.83 -40.02
N ALA A 498 -14.01 0.37 -40.19
CA ALA A 498 -13.54 1.59 -39.53
C ALA A 498 -13.66 1.49 -38.00
N PHE A 499 -14.77 0.94 -37.50
CA PHE A 499 -14.99 0.67 -36.09
C PHE A 499 -13.95 -0.32 -35.53
N ASN A 500 -13.76 -1.46 -36.20
CA ASN A 500 -12.80 -2.49 -35.80
C ASN A 500 -11.36 -1.99 -35.81
N LYS A 501 -11.02 -1.12 -36.77
CA LYS A 501 -9.73 -0.44 -36.82
C LYS A 501 -9.53 0.45 -35.59
N ALA A 502 -10.50 1.29 -35.24
CA ALA A 502 -10.43 2.15 -34.05
C ALA A 502 -10.31 1.35 -32.75
N VAL A 503 -11.07 0.25 -32.62
CA VAL A 503 -10.99 -0.66 -31.47
C VAL A 503 -9.61 -1.32 -31.38
N SER A 504 -9.05 -1.75 -32.51
CA SER A 504 -7.74 -2.41 -32.57
C SER A 504 -6.59 -1.44 -32.28
N GLU A 505 -6.68 -0.19 -32.76
CA GLU A 505 -5.69 0.84 -32.46
C GLU A 505 -5.75 1.24 -30.97
N ARG A 506 -6.94 1.30 -30.36
CA ARG A 506 -7.10 1.67 -28.94
C ARG A 506 -6.71 0.57 -27.97
N PHE A 507 -7.17 -0.66 -28.19
CA PHE A 507 -6.97 -1.76 -27.22
C PHE A 507 -5.91 -2.76 -27.65
N GLY A 508 -5.43 -2.72 -28.90
CA GLY A 508 -4.59 -3.76 -29.48
C GLY A 508 -5.40 -4.88 -30.12
N GLU A 509 -4.82 -5.57 -31.10
CA GLU A 509 -5.56 -6.47 -32.01
C GLU A 509 -6.15 -7.73 -31.38
N ARG A 510 -5.69 -8.14 -30.19
CA ARG A 510 -6.04 -9.44 -29.58
C ARG A 510 -6.49 -9.34 -28.12
N THR A 511 -6.60 -8.13 -27.58
CA THR A 511 -6.84 -7.93 -26.15
C THR A 511 -8.24 -8.31 -25.72
N LEU A 512 -9.25 -8.13 -26.59
CA LEU A 512 -10.65 -8.50 -26.30
C LEU A 512 -10.96 -9.95 -26.70
N LEU A 513 -10.01 -10.71 -27.25
CA LEU A 513 -10.23 -12.11 -27.65
C LEU A 513 -10.04 -13.09 -26.48
N GLY A 514 -9.24 -12.72 -25.47
CA GLY A 514 -8.92 -13.59 -24.34
C GLY A 514 -10.14 -13.93 -23.46
N ASN A 515 -10.10 -15.07 -22.78
CA ASN A 515 -11.18 -15.50 -21.86
C ASN A 515 -11.41 -14.48 -20.72
N ALA A 516 -10.33 -13.84 -20.27
CA ALA A 516 -10.37 -12.79 -19.24
C ALA A 516 -11.02 -11.47 -19.69
N ALA A 517 -11.38 -11.33 -20.97
CA ALA A 517 -12.06 -10.17 -21.54
C ALA A 517 -13.50 -10.49 -21.99
N ARG A 518 -14.06 -11.64 -21.56
CA ARG A 518 -15.39 -12.10 -21.98
C ARG A 518 -16.50 -11.22 -21.43
N GLU A 519 -16.33 -10.77 -20.19
CA GLU A 519 -17.26 -9.90 -19.49
C GLU A 519 -16.69 -8.49 -19.38
N ALA A 520 -17.57 -7.51 -19.18
CA ALA A 520 -17.20 -6.12 -18.87
C ALA A 520 -16.77 -5.98 -17.39
N SER A 521 -16.00 -6.95 -16.90
CA SER A 521 -15.53 -7.05 -15.51
C SER A 521 -14.24 -7.86 -15.45
N GLY A 522 -13.36 -7.50 -14.51
CA GLY A 522 -12.10 -8.18 -14.27
C GLY A 522 -10.88 -7.44 -14.82
N PRO A 523 -9.68 -8.05 -14.75
CA PRO A 523 -8.41 -7.33 -14.84
C PRO A 523 -8.14 -6.68 -16.20
N THR A 524 -8.71 -7.20 -17.29
CA THR A 524 -8.59 -6.62 -18.64
C THR A 524 -9.46 -5.37 -18.80
N PHE A 525 -10.69 -5.41 -18.25
CA PHE A 525 -11.61 -4.29 -18.22
C PHE A 525 -11.13 -3.19 -17.28
N ASP A 526 -10.69 -3.56 -16.07
CA ASP A 526 -10.17 -2.60 -15.08
C ASP A 526 -8.97 -1.82 -15.62
N LYS A 527 -8.07 -2.51 -16.34
CA LYS A 527 -6.92 -1.88 -17.01
C LYS A 527 -7.34 -0.95 -18.16
N ALA A 528 -8.40 -1.28 -18.88
CA ALA A 528 -8.95 -0.44 -19.94
C ALA A 528 -9.69 0.80 -19.39
N ALA A 529 -10.26 0.70 -18.20
CA ALA A 529 -11.04 1.75 -17.53
C ALA A 529 -10.23 2.62 -16.54
N GLN A 530 -8.96 2.28 -16.29
CA GLN A 530 -8.13 2.84 -15.20
C GLN A 530 -8.07 4.38 -15.19
N ASP A 531 -8.02 5.02 -16.35
CA ASP A 531 -7.90 6.49 -16.50
C ASP A 531 -9.20 7.16 -16.98
N MET A 532 -10.33 6.44 -16.97
CA MET A 532 -11.62 6.92 -17.46
C MET A 532 -12.50 7.48 -16.34
N SER A 533 -13.33 8.47 -16.67
CA SER A 533 -14.38 8.93 -15.74
C SER A 533 -15.42 7.84 -15.52
N GLN A 534 -16.14 7.89 -14.38
CA GLN A 534 -17.15 6.88 -14.04
C GLN A 534 -18.25 6.74 -15.11
N THR A 535 -18.63 7.85 -15.75
CA THR A 535 -19.64 7.87 -16.83
C THR A 535 -19.10 7.27 -18.13
N GLU A 536 -17.82 7.45 -18.44
CA GLU A 536 -17.18 6.86 -19.62
C GLU A 536 -16.86 5.38 -19.41
N SER A 537 -16.53 4.97 -18.18
CA SER A 537 -16.37 3.55 -17.81
C SER A 537 -17.68 2.77 -18.00
N GLN A 538 -18.82 3.36 -17.65
CA GLN A 538 -20.14 2.76 -17.92
C GLN A 538 -20.43 2.64 -19.43
N LYS A 539 -20.06 3.66 -20.22
CA LYS A 539 -20.19 3.60 -21.69
C LYS A 539 -19.27 2.54 -22.30
N LEU A 540 -18.05 2.41 -21.77
CA LEU A 540 -17.11 1.35 -22.15
C LEU A 540 -17.70 -0.03 -21.84
N ALA A 541 -18.30 -0.21 -20.66
CA ALA A 541 -18.95 -1.46 -20.25
C ALA A 541 -20.11 -1.83 -21.20
N ALA A 542 -20.95 -0.86 -21.56
CA ALA A 542 -22.04 -1.07 -22.51
C ALA A 542 -21.55 -1.41 -23.93
N ALA A 543 -20.45 -0.80 -24.37
CA ALA A 543 -19.83 -1.05 -25.66
C ALA A 543 -18.99 -2.34 -25.72
N TRP A 544 -18.63 -2.91 -24.56
CA TRP A 544 -17.68 -4.02 -24.45
C TRP A 544 -18.04 -5.26 -25.28
N PRO A 545 -19.29 -5.76 -25.25
CA PRO A 545 -19.67 -6.94 -26.02
C PRO A 545 -19.59 -6.70 -27.54
N VAL A 546 -19.93 -5.48 -27.98
CA VAL A 546 -19.91 -5.08 -29.41
C VAL A 546 -18.47 -5.00 -29.91
N MET A 547 -17.57 -4.38 -29.14
CA MET A 547 -16.15 -4.31 -29.48
C MET A 547 -15.49 -5.70 -29.54
N ARG A 548 -15.86 -6.60 -28.62
CA ARG A 548 -15.37 -7.99 -28.61
C ARG A 548 -15.83 -8.75 -29.85
N ALA A 549 -17.12 -8.68 -30.19
CA ALA A 549 -17.65 -9.29 -31.41
C ALA A 549 -16.94 -8.76 -32.67
N GLY A 550 -16.61 -7.45 -32.68
CA GLY A 550 -15.85 -6.82 -33.75
C GLY A 550 -14.43 -7.39 -33.92
N GLN A 551 -13.70 -7.59 -32.82
CA GLN A 551 -12.38 -8.24 -32.88
C GLN A 551 -12.46 -9.71 -33.29
N GLN A 552 -13.48 -10.45 -32.85
CA GLN A 552 -13.69 -11.84 -33.25
C GLN A 552 -13.97 -11.97 -34.75
N LEU A 553 -14.79 -11.07 -35.29
CA LEU A 553 -15.04 -10.95 -36.72
C LEU A 553 -13.74 -10.71 -37.49
N ALA A 554 -12.99 -9.67 -37.12
CA ALA A 554 -11.74 -9.31 -37.79
C ALA A 554 -10.70 -10.45 -37.73
N ALA A 555 -10.63 -11.19 -36.63
CA ALA A 555 -9.74 -12.34 -36.50
C ALA A 555 -10.12 -13.50 -37.46
N GLN A 556 -11.41 -13.75 -37.64
CA GLN A 556 -11.90 -14.78 -38.56
C GLN A 556 -11.72 -14.39 -40.02
N GLU A 557 -11.99 -13.13 -40.38
CA GLU A 557 -11.75 -12.63 -41.74
C GLU A 557 -10.27 -12.77 -42.13
N ARG A 558 -9.36 -12.41 -41.22
CA ARG A 558 -7.92 -12.64 -41.41
C ARG A 558 -7.60 -14.12 -41.62
N THR A 559 -8.18 -15.00 -40.81
CA THR A 559 -7.96 -16.45 -40.93
C THR A 559 -8.47 -16.98 -42.29
N GLN A 560 -9.64 -16.54 -42.74
CA GLN A 560 -10.18 -16.90 -44.05
C GLN A 560 -9.34 -16.34 -45.20
N GLN A 561 -8.84 -15.11 -45.07
CA GLN A 561 -7.99 -14.49 -46.08
C GLN A 561 -6.65 -15.21 -46.19
N THR A 562 -6.00 -15.55 -45.07
CA THR A 562 -4.78 -16.36 -45.05
C THR A 562 -5.01 -17.74 -45.66
N LEU A 563 -6.16 -18.38 -45.40
CA LEU A 563 -6.53 -19.65 -46.03
C LEU A 563 -6.66 -19.50 -47.55
N LYS A 564 -7.37 -18.48 -48.05
CA LYS A 564 -7.52 -18.20 -49.48
C LYS A 564 -6.17 -17.91 -50.16
N GLU A 565 -5.30 -17.12 -49.52
CA GLU A 565 -3.96 -16.84 -50.01
C GLU A 565 -3.11 -18.12 -50.07
N SER A 566 -3.20 -18.99 -49.05
CA SER A 566 -2.52 -20.28 -49.03
C SER A 566 -3.05 -21.24 -50.11
N GLU A 567 -4.35 -21.23 -50.39
CA GLU A 567 -4.97 -22.02 -51.45
C GLU A 567 -4.60 -21.50 -52.84
N ALA A 568 -4.57 -20.18 -53.03
CA ALA A 568 -4.10 -19.55 -54.27
C ALA A 568 -2.64 -19.89 -54.54
N LEU A 569 -1.77 -19.84 -53.51
CA LEU A 569 -0.37 -20.29 -53.60
C LEU A 569 -0.24 -21.78 -53.94
N ARG A 570 -1.10 -22.65 -53.38
CA ARG A 570 -1.14 -24.08 -53.75
C ARG A 570 -1.61 -24.29 -55.19
N GLN A 571 -2.57 -23.50 -55.67
CA GLN A 571 -3.07 -23.61 -57.04
C GLN A 571 -2.05 -23.09 -58.07
N THR A 572 -1.31 -22.02 -57.78
CA THR A 572 -0.22 -21.55 -58.64
C THR A 572 0.95 -22.52 -58.66
N GLN A 573 1.30 -23.12 -57.52
CA GLN A 573 2.29 -24.21 -57.46
C GLN A 573 1.87 -25.43 -58.31
N ARG A 574 0.60 -25.88 -58.19
CA ARG A 574 0.06 -26.99 -59.00
C ARG A 574 0.06 -26.68 -60.50
N LYS A 575 -0.32 -25.46 -60.91
CA LYS A 575 -0.28 -25.03 -62.33
C LYS A 575 1.16 -24.91 -62.86
N SER A 576 2.11 -24.47 -62.04
CA SER A 576 3.53 -24.41 -62.42
C SER A 576 4.19 -25.80 -62.59
N GLN A 577 3.67 -26.83 -61.91
CA GLN A 577 4.10 -28.22 -62.09
C GLN A 577 3.47 -28.87 -63.34
N GLY A 578 2.24 -28.48 -63.71
CA GLY A 578 1.58 -28.95 -64.93
C GLY A 578 2.09 -28.34 -66.25
N LEU A 579 2.82 -27.23 -66.20
CA LEU A 579 3.47 -26.58 -67.37
C LEU A 579 4.92 -27.07 -67.61
N LYS A 580 5.43 -27.99 -66.76
CA LYS A 580 6.74 -28.62 -66.88
C LYS A 580 6.67 -30.09 -67.34
N GLN A 581 5.52 -30.55 -67.81
CA GLN A 581 5.36 -31.86 -68.46
C GLN A 581 5.26 -31.70 -69.97
#